data_AF-A0A524ANZ4-F1
#
_entry.id   AF-A0A524ANZ4-F1
#
_cell.length_a   1.000
_cell.length_b   1.000
_cell.length_c   1.000
_cell.angle_alpha   90.00
_cell.angle_beta   90.00
_cell.angle_gamma   90.00
#
_symmetry.space_group_name_H-M   'P 1'
#
loop_
_entity.id
_entity.type
_entity.pdbx_description
1 polymer ?
#
loop_
_entity_poly.entity_id
_entity_poly.type
_entity_poly.pdbx_seq_one_letter_code
_entity_poly.pdbx_strand_id
1 'polypeptide(L)'
;MKIIVRVFIALLVLFGLLFFASGPPLAGGNPGQGKSLAEARKVLEQQLISVPGFAGIAHLEGKGEIVVFLENEQAKGIVSDQFEGFPVRREVTGRFQALPTAVAEPIVPGQVNQISPDRTGVVRPLIGGISVSALAGEQYIYAGTLGMVTYDNKILSNAHVIAMDPDDSAFLELGTAIIQPGTLDGGTSANQVGALESYIPIVFYNNSNRPNPTYNYADAAIAALDPEVEGLSGWQFGETGNYQVSGTTTVAEEDTVRKSGRTTGVTEGTVYSTNAAGWVQYDTNMWAYFYDQIAIPQPFEASGDSGSVVDKDGSFVGLVFAGNDEISIVCKASYIIDGLGISVAPPGYTFTAPPAIGLGGMAPGATATGSSTGSLAGDNSDGYTVTGIDANTSNTGYMASGSYVLANKLSMGPAADNLDPADASQTFLDVSTAGTYDVPFYVSQSVAYTDAIATGYTITITFTVTEK
;
A
#
# COMPACT_ATOMS: atom_id res chain seq x y z
N MET A 1 35.90 -37.17 33.67
CA MET A 1 35.31 -35.83 33.44
C MET A 1 34.38 -35.81 32.22
N LYS A 2 33.47 -36.78 32.10
CA LYS A 2 32.53 -36.96 30.96
C LYS A 2 31.08 -37.22 31.41
N ILE A 3 30.77 -36.96 32.69
CA ILE A 3 29.46 -37.25 33.29
C ILE A 3 28.73 -35.98 33.75
N ILE A 4 29.41 -34.83 33.84
CA ILE A 4 28.81 -33.57 34.33
C ILE A 4 28.19 -32.71 33.19
N VAL A 5 28.57 -32.93 31.92
CA VAL A 5 28.08 -32.12 30.79
C VAL A 5 26.70 -32.60 30.26
N ARG A 6 26.31 -33.85 30.55
CA ARG A 6 25.00 -34.38 30.09
C ARG A 6 23.82 -34.01 30.98
N VAL A 7 24.06 -33.45 32.17
CA VAL A 7 22.99 -33.02 33.08
C VAL A 7 22.56 -31.57 32.81
N PHE A 8 23.43 -30.74 32.22
CA PHE A 8 23.10 -29.34 31.92
C PHE A 8 22.31 -29.15 30.61
N ILE A 9 22.41 -30.09 29.65
CA ILE A 9 21.67 -30.01 28.38
C ILE A 9 20.23 -30.56 28.53
N ALA A 10 19.97 -31.41 29.52
CA ALA A 10 18.61 -31.88 29.82
C ALA A 10 17.77 -30.85 30.62
N LEU A 11 18.40 -29.81 31.19
CA LEU A 11 17.74 -28.79 32.01
C LEU A 11 17.29 -27.55 31.22
N LEU A 12 17.74 -27.38 29.97
CA LEU A 12 17.31 -26.30 29.07
C LEU A 12 16.22 -26.74 28.07
N VAL A 13 15.95 -28.04 27.95
CA VAL A 13 14.85 -28.60 27.13
C VAL A 13 13.58 -28.83 27.97
N LEU A 14 13.63 -28.59 29.29
CA LEU A 14 12.52 -28.84 30.22
C LEU A 14 11.88 -27.56 30.79
N PHE A 15 11.99 -26.42 30.09
CA PHE A 15 11.33 -25.16 30.48
C PHE A 15 10.30 -24.65 29.46
N GLY A 16 9.88 -25.50 28.51
CA GLY A 16 8.83 -25.19 27.52
C GLY A 16 7.58 -26.08 27.59
N LEU A 17 7.49 -27.01 28.55
CA LEU A 17 6.39 -27.97 28.67
C LEU A 17 6.07 -28.21 30.14
N LEU A 18 5.15 -27.42 30.72
CA LEU A 18 4.22 -27.79 31.81
C LEU A 18 3.53 -26.53 32.38
N PHE A 19 2.39 -26.18 31.80
CA PHE A 19 1.28 -25.60 32.56
C PHE A 19 0.02 -26.43 32.26
N PHE A 20 -0.05 -27.63 32.84
CA PHE A 20 -1.32 -28.27 33.16
C PHE A 20 -1.59 -27.98 34.62
N ALA A 21 -2.41 -26.97 34.89
CA ALA A 21 -3.04 -26.78 36.20
C ALA A 21 -4.53 -27.09 36.04
N SER A 22 -4.91 -28.30 36.44
CA SER A 22 -6.28 -28.65 36.76
C SER A 22 -6.71 -27.88 38.01
N GLY A 23 -7.59 -26.89 37.84
CA GLY A 23 -8.32 -26.20 38.90
C GLY A 23 -9.82 -26.48 38.80
N PRO A 24 -10.57 -26.50 39.93
CA PRO A 24 -11.97 -26.95 39.96
C PRO A 24 -12.91 -25.92 39.31
N PRO A 25 -14.14 -26.31 38.94
CA PRO A 25 -15.05 -25.42 38.25
C PRO A 25 -15.62 -24.41 39.26
N LEU A 26 -15.29 -23.14 39.08
CA LEU A 26 -16.01 -22.04 39.73
C LEU A 26 -16.72 -21.23 38.65
N ALA A 27 -18.04 -21.21 38.80
CA ALA A 27 -19.01 -20.64 37.89
C ALA A 27 -18.93 -19.10 37.84
N GLY A 28 -19.20 -18.55 36.64
CA GLY A 28 -19.63 -17.16 36.47
C GLY A 28 -18.68 -16.27 35.65
N GLY A 29 -18.53 -16.55 34.35
CA GLY A 29 -17.89 -15.67 33.39
C GLY A 29 -17.97 -16.25 31.97
N ASN A 30 -18.49 -15.48 31.02
CA ASN A 30 -18.94 -15.89 29.69
C ASN A 30 -17.86 -16.65 28.85
N PRO A 31 -18.07 -17.92 28.45
CA PRO A 31 -17.14 -18.68 27.63
C PRO A 31 -17.53 -18.64 26.14
N GLY A 32 -16.82 -17.87 25.32
CA GLY A 32 -17.05 -17.93 23.87
C GLY A 32 -16.51 -16.77 23.05
N GLN A 33 -15.18 -16.62 22.96
CA GLN A 33 -14.50 -16.24 21.73
C GLN A 33 -13.10 -16.86 21.77
N GLY A 34 -12.83 -17.86 20.93
CA GLY A 34 -11.45 -18.24 20.63
C GLY A 34 -10.74 -17.07 19.96
N LYS A 35 -9.40 -17.05 19.98
CA LYS A 35 -8.63 -16.06 19.22
C LYS A 35 -9.02 -16.11 17.74
N SER A 36 -9.11 -14.95 17.11
CA SER A 36 -9.26 -14.82 15.66
C SER A 36 -8.03 -15.40 14.93
N LEU A 37 -8.18 -15.71 13.64
CA LEU A 37 -7.09 -16.20 12.80
C LEU A 37 -5.90 -15.21 12.79
N ALA A 38 -6.18 -13.92 12.64
CA ALA A 38 -5.16 -12.87 12.67
C ALA A 38 -4.42 -12.81 14.03
N GLU A 39 -5.13 -12.94 15.16
CA GLU A 39 -4.52 -12.99 16.48
C GLU A 39 -3.66 -14.25 16.68
N ALA A 40 -4.14 -15.41 16.25
CA ALA A 40 -3.39 -16.66 16.30
C ALA A 40 -2.12 -16.59 15.44
N ARG A 41 -2.22 -16.07 14.21
CA ARG A 41 -1.08 -15.83 13.31
C ARG A 41 -0.04 -14.91 13.95
N LYS A 42 -0.48 -13.81 14.57
CA LYS A 42 0.44 -12.87 15.25
C LYS A 42 1.17 -13.51 16.42
N VAL A 43 0.51 -14.39 17.18
CA VAL A 43 1.17 -15.12 18.28
C VAL A 43 2.17 -16.13 17.73
N LEU A 44 1.83 -16.87 16.67
CA LEU A 44 2.74 -17.83 16.04
C LEU A 44 3.96 -17.12 15.43
N GLU A 45 3.76 -15.98 14.78
CA GLU A 45 4.84 -15.12 14.27
C GLU A 45 5.88 -14.83 15.35
N GLN A 46 5.46 -14.38 16.54
CA GLN A 46 6.41 -14.09 17.64
C GLN A 46 7.18 -15.33 18.12
N GLN A 47 6.58 -16.53 18.02
CA GLN A 47 7.25 -17.78 18.37
C GLN A 47 8.27 -18.22 17.31
N LEU A 48 8.03 -17.87 16.05
CA LEU A 48 8.84 -18.33 14.91
C LEU A 48 9.88 -17.32 14.42
N ILE A 49 9.74 -16.03 14.74
CA ILE A 49 10.54 -14.94 14.15
C ILE A 49 12.06 -15.10 14.33
N SER A 50 12.50 -15.81 15.37
CA SER A 50 13.90 -16.10 15.68
C SER A 50 14.26 -17.58 15.48
N VAL A 51 13.40 -18.36 14.82
CA VAL A 51 13.63 -19.78 14.56
C VAL A 51 14.44 -19.94 13.27
N PRO A 52 15.57 -20.67 13.29
CA PRO A 52 16.35 -20.90 12.08
C PRO A 52 15.53 -21.54 10.96
N GLY A 53 15.59 -20.94 9.76
CA GLY A 53 14.87 -21.39 8.59
C GLY A 53 13.42 -20.88 8.48
N PHE A 54 12.98 -20.00 9.39
CA PHE A 54 11.77 -19.20 9.20
C PHE A 54 12.04 -18.06 8.21
N ALA A 55 11.29 -18.01 7.11
CA ALA A 55 11.37 -16.91 6.14
C ALA A 55 10.27 -15.87 6.38
N GLY A 56 9.05 -16.31 6.67
CA GLY A 56 7.92 -15.43 6.90
C GLY A 56 6.63 -16.15 7.25
N ILE A 57 5.56 -15.39 7.41
CA ILE A 57 4.24 -15.89 7.80
C ILE A 57 3.12 -14.97 7.33
N ALA A 58 2.02 -15.57 6.92
CA ALA A 58 0.77 -14.94 6.52
C ALA A 58 -0.42 -15.74 7.06
N HIS A 59 -1.64 -15.27 6.81
CA HIS A 59 -2.85 -16.06 6.92
C HIS A 59 -3.74 -15.82 5.70
N LEU A 60 -4.56 -16.82 5.39
CA LEU A 60 -5.52 -16.79 4.30
C LEU A 60 -6.93 -16.81 4.89
N GLU A 61 -7.62 -15.67 4.86
CA GLU A 61 -8.92 -15.51 5.52
C GLU A 61 -9.97 -16.43 4.88
N GLY A 62 -9.96 -16.55 3.55
CA GLY A 62 -10.91 -17.40 2.82
C GLY A 62 -10.75 -18.90 3.14
N LYS A 63 -9.56 -19.32 3.59
CA LYS A 63 -9.25 -20.73 3.89
C LYS A 63 -9.19 -21.02 5.40
N GLY A 64 -9.21 -19.99 6.24
CA GLY A 64 -9.13 -20.16 7.69
C GLY A 64 -7.80 -20.76 8.17
N GLU A 65 -6.70 -20.53 7.43
CA GLU A 65 -5.40 -21.16 7.68
C GLU A 65 -4.27 -20.15 7.82
N ILE A 66 -3.25 -20.53 8.58
CA ILE A 66 -1.99 -19.78 8.70
C ILE A 66 -0.99 -20.39 7.71
N VAL A 67 -0.24 -19.56 6.99
CA VAL A 67 0.81 -20.00 6.07
C VAL A 67 2.15 -19.56 6.62
N VAL A 68 3.07 -20.50 6.81
CA VAL A 68 4.45 -20.24 7.24
C VAL A 68 5.38 -20.53 6.07
N PHE A 69 6.10 -19.50 5.64
CA PHE A 69 7.14 -19.55 4.63
C PHE A 69 8.48 -19.94 5.29
N LEU A 70 9.17 -20.89 4.68
CA LEU A 70 10.37 -21.51 5.21
C LEU A 70 11.51 -21.42 4.22
N GLU A 71 12.72 -21.21 4.73
CA GLU A 71 13.94 -21.12 3.92
C GLU A 71 14.36 -22.47 3.34
N ASN A 72 14.02 -23.59 4.00
CA ASN A 72 14.49 -24.93 3.65
C ASN A 72 13.65 -26.05 4.26
N GLU A 73 13.80 -27.26 3.73
CA GLU A 73 13.08 -28.46 4.19
C GLU A 73 13.35 -28.83 5.65
N GLN A 74 14.54 -28.54 6.20
CA GLN A 74 14.86 -28.85 7.59
C GLN A 74 13.96 -28.07 8.57
N ALA A 75 13.57 -26.85 8.22
CA ALA A 75 12.70 -26.01 9.05
C ALA A 75 11.26 -26.53 9.17
N LYS A 76 10.78 -27.33 8.19
CA LYS A 76 9.41 -27.92 8.24
C LYS A 76 9.19 -28.80 9.47
N GLY A 77 10.25 -29.48 9.94
CA GLY A 77 10.17 -30.34 11.13
C GLY A 77 10.07 -29.57 12.45
N ILE A 78 10.32 -28.26 12.45
CA ILE A 78 10.27 -27.39 13.63
C ILE A 78 8.86 -26.79 13.80
N VAL A 79 8.19 -26.48 12.68
CA VAL A 79 6.88 -25.82 12.68
C VAL A 79 5.77 -26.88 12.70
N SER A 80 4.85 -26.74 13.66
CA SER A 80 3.64 -27.58 13.75
C SER A 80 2.70 -27.30 12.58
N ASP A 81 1.90 -28.29 12.18
CA ASP A 81 0.84 -28.17 11.18
C ASP A 81 -0.50 -27.66 11.73
N GLN A 82 -0.53 -27.33 13.02
CA GLN A 82 -1.68 -26.79 13.73
C GLN A 82 -1.19 -25.74 14.75
N PHE A 83 -1.95 -24.67 14.92
CA PHE A 83 -1.69 -23.68 15.97
C PHE A 83 -2.99 -23.06 16.46
N GLU A 84 -3.24 -23.13 17.77
CA GLU A 84 -4.43 -22.56 18.43
C GLU A 84 -5.77 -22.94 17.77
N GLY A 85 -5.85 -24.14 17.16
CA GLY A 85 -7.04 -24.65 16.49
C GLY A 85 -7.14 -24.34 15.00
N PHE A 86 -6.16 -23.62 14.44
CA PHE A 86 -6.05 -23.33 13.01
C PHE A 86 -5.04 -24.25 12.32
N PRO A 87 -5.32 -24.71 11.09
CA PRO A 87 -4.31 -25.35 10.25
C PRO A 87 -3.14 -24.42 9.97
N VAL A 88 -1.92 -24.97 10.00
CA VAL A 88 -0.70 -24.28 9.60
C VAL A 88 -0.13 -24.97 8.37
N ARG A 89 -0.20 -24.29 7.23
CA ARG A 89 0.47 -24.69 6.00
C ARG A 89 1.94 -24.28 6.04
N ARG A 90 2.83 -25.19 5.66
CA ARG A 90 4.28 -24.99 5.71
C ARG A 90 4.85 -25.05 4.30
N GLU A 91 5.24 -23.91 3.77
CA GLU A 91 5.71 -23.76 2.40
C GLU A 91 7.20 -23.47 2.42
N VAL A 92 7.99 -24.29 1.73
CA VAL A 92 9.43 -24.02 1.57
C VAL A 92 9.59 -23.21 0.30
N THR A 93 9.76 -21.91 0.47
CA THR A 93 9.87 -20.92 -0.61
C THR A 93 11.30 -20.40 -0.77
N GLY A 94 12.16 -20.65 0.21
CA GLY A 94 13.46 -20.00 0.29
C GLY A 94 13.38 -18.65 1.02
N ARG A 95 14.54 -17.98 1.10
CA ARG A 95 14.69 -16.67 1.75
C ARG A 95 14.13 -15.58 0.86
N PHE A 96 13.39 -14.63 1.42
CA PHE A 96 13.08 -13.40 0.70
C PHE A 96 14.33 -12.53 0.61
N GLN A 97 14.57 -11.95 -0.57
CA GLN A 97 15.73 -11.12 -0.84
C GLN A 97 15.29 -9.86 -1.60
N ALA A 98 15.86 -8.71 -1.24
CA ALA A 98 15.87 -7.53 -2.10
C ALA A 98 17.05 -7.72 -3.07
N LEU A 99 16.82 -8.43 -4.17
CA LEU A 99 17.89 -8.99 -5.02
C LEU A 99 18.78 -7.89 -5.62
N PRO A 100 20.10 -7.87 -5.34
CA PRO A 100 21.02 -6.93 -5.98
C PRO A 100 21.13 -7.23 -7.48
N THR A 101 20.96 -6.21 -8.31
CA THR A 101 20.97 -6.37 -9.78
C THR A 101 22.34 -6.74 -10.35
N ALA A 102 23.42 -6.51 -9.59
CA ALA A 102 24.80 -6.85 -9.99
C ALA A 102 25.06 -8.35 -10.13
N VAL A 103 24.17 -9.21 -9.61
CA VAL A 103 24.31 -10.67 -9.58
C VAL A 103 23.22 -11.40 -10.38
N ALA A 104 22.42 -10.69 -11.18
CA ALA A 104 21.37 -11.29 -11.97
C ALA A 104 21.96 -12.25 -13.03
N GLU A 105 21.97 -13.55 -12.71
CA GLU A 105 22.03 -14.56 -13.75
C GLU A 105 20.80 -14.39 -14.66
N PRO A 106 20.97 -14.48 -16.00
CA PRO A 106 19.86 -14.36 -16.92
C PRO A 106 18.80 -15.42 -16.60
N ILE A 107 17.57 -14.98 -16.36
CA ILE A 107 16.43 -15.87 -16.12
C ILE A 107 16.31 -16.81 -17.33
N VAL A 108 16.13 -18.10 -17.05
CA VAL A 108 16.01 -19.18 -18.01
C VAL A 108 14.83 -18.92 -18.99
N PRO A 109 14.97 -19.27 -20.29
CA PRO A 109 14.11 -18.81 -21.38
C PRO A 109 12.66 -19.33 -21.28
N GLY A 110 11.74 -18.45 -20.92
CA GLY A 110 10.28 -18.68 -21.02
C GLY A 110 9.52 -17.67 -21.89
N GLN A 111 9.99 -16.42 -21.97
CA GLN A 111 9.46 -15.36 -22.86
C GLN A 111 10.53 -14.32 -23.29
N VAL A 112 11.81 -14.71 -23.29
CA VAL A 112 12.98 -13.81 -23.43
C VAL A 112 13.19 -13.14 -24.81
N ASN A 113 12.15 -12.90 -25.61
CA ASN A 113 12.31 -12.25 -26.92
C ASN A 113 11.36 -11.07 -27.20
N GLN A 114 10.62 -10.55 -26.21
CA GLN A 114 9.73 -9.39 -26.45
C GLN A 114 9.84 -8.24 -25.44
N ILE A 115 10.80 -8.24 -24.51
CA ILE A 115 11.02 -7.07 -23.65
C ILE A 115 11.76 -6.00 -24.45
N SER A 116 11.23 -4.78 -24.51
CA SER A 116 11.83 -3.72 -25.31
C SER A 116 13.18 -3.28 -24.71
N PRO A 117 14.26 -3.18 -25.52
CA PRO A 117 15.52 -2.60 -25.06
C PRO A 117 15.38 -1.13 -24.69
N ASP A 118 14.29 -0.46 -25.07
CA ASP A 118 14.04 0.94 -24.74
C ASP A 118 13.97 1.17 -23.22
N ARG A 119 13.58 0.15 -22.43
CA ARG A 119 13.53 0.23 -20.96
C ARG A 119 14.89 0.49 -20.32
N THR A 120 15.97 0.07 -20.97
CA THR A 120 17.35 0.26 -20.49
C THR A 120 18.08 1.40 -21.22
N GLY A 121 17.45 2.01 -22.23
CA GLY A 121 17.97 3.18 -22.91
C GLY A 121 17.71 4.50 -22.18
N VAL A 122 18.13 5.60 -22.80
CA VAL A 122 17.70 6.95 -22.40
C VAL A 122 16.26 7.16 -22.86
N VAL A 123 15.35 7.41 -21.91
CA VAL A 123 13.92 7.61 -22.17
C VAL A 123 13.50 9.00 -21.70
N ARG A 124 12.98 9.81 -22.63
CA ARG A 124 12.41 11.13 -22.35
C ARG A 124 11.10 11.31 -23.16
N PRO A 125 10.03 11.86 -22.57
CA PRO A 125 9.85 12.16 -21.15
C PRO A 125 9.97 10.91 -20.25
N LEU A 126 10.24 11.08 -18.96
CA LEU A 126 10.31 9.97 -18.01
C LEU A 126 8.95 9.27 -17.90
N ILE A 127 8.98 7.95 -17.78
CA ILE A 127 7.80 7.09 -17.66
C ILE A 127 8.13 5.94 -16.70
N GLY A 128 7.15 5.41 -15.98
CA GLY A 128 7.33 4.24 -15.11
C GLY A 128 7.72 2.98 -15.89
N GLY A 129 8.37 2.02 -15.23
CA GLY A 129 8.80 0.75 -15.81
C GLY A 129 10.16 0.74 -16.50
N ILE A 130 10.91 1.85 -16.45
CA ILE A 130 12.23 1.99 -17.07
C ILE A 130 13.36 1.93 -16.04
N SER A 131 14.59 1.74 -16.50
CA SER A 131 15.79 1.72 -15.67
C SER A 131 16.03 3.03 -14.94
N VAL A 132 16.35 2.95 -13.65
CA VAL A 132 16.80 4.08 -12.81
C VAL A 132 17.80 3.60 -11.76
N SER A 133 18.67 4.49 -11.31
CA SER A 133 19.47 4.29 -10.09
C SER A 133 19.80 5.62 -9.45
N ALA A 134 20.16 5.61 -8.16
CA ALA A 134 21.01 6.68 -7.65
C ALA A 134 22.42 6.57 -8.24
N LEU A 135 23.16 7.67 -8.21
CA LEU A 135 24.59 7.72 -8.50
C LEU A 135 25.36 7.72 -7.18
N ALA A 136 25.44 6.55 -6.52
CA ALA A 136 26.19 6.33 -5.27
C ALA A 136 27.73 6.38 -5.44
N GLY A 137 28.20 6.63 -6.67
CA GLY A 137 29.60 6.60 -7.06
C GLY A 137 29.73 6.01 -8.46
N GLU A 138 30.63 6.56 -9.28
CA GLU A 138 30.76 6.16 -10.69
C GLU A 138 31.25 4.71 -10.88
N GLN A 139 31.82 4.10 -9.84
CA GLN A 139 32.27 2.71 -9.84
C GLN A 139 31.15 1.68 -9.63
N TYR A 140 30.00 2.11 -9.09
CA TYR A 140 28.93 1.19 -8.71
C TYR A 140 27.97 0.93 -9.87
N ILE A 141 27.75 -0.34 -10.18
CA ILE A 141 26.99 -0.79 -11.35
C ILE A 141 25.73 -1.51 -10.87
N TYR A 142 24.60 -0.81 -10.90
CA TYR A 142 23.30 -1.30 -10.44
C TYR A 142 22.16 -0.51 -11.10
N ALA A 143 20.96 -1.08 -11.11
CA ALA A 143 19.75 -0.41 -11.55
C ALA A 143 18.53 -1.14 -11.00
N GLY A 144 17.47 -0.39 -10.71
CA GLY A 144 16.13 -0.91 -10.51
C GLY A 144 15.18 -0.27 -11.49
N THR A 145 13.91 -0.19 -11.09
CA THR A 145 12.84 0.35 -11.91
C THR A 145 12.37 1.71 -11.38
N LEU A 146 12.21 2.68 -12.28
CA LEU A 146 11.42 3.89 -12.02
C LEU A 146 9.97 3.46 -11.88
N GLY A 147 9.42 3.48 -10.67
CA GLY A 147 8.05 3.02 -10.44
C GLY A 147 7.03 3.95 -11.08
N MET A 148 7.09 5.22 -10.73
CA MET A 148 6.18 6.23 -11.27
C MET A 148 6.81 7.61 -11.18
N VAL A 149 6.56 8.45 -12.19
CA VAL A 149 6.58 9.88 -11.98
C VAL A 149 5.25 10.25 -11.32
N THR A 150 5.28 10.74 -10.09
CA THR A 150 4.07 11.06 -9.33
C THR A 150 3.36 12.29 -9.90
N TYR A 151 2.14 12.58 -9.45
CA TYR A 151 1.37 13.75 -9.91
C TYR A 151 1.82 15.06 -9.27
N ASP A 152 2.72 15.00 -8.29
CA ASP A 152 3.46 16.12 -7.70
C ASP A 152 4.92 16.17 -8.18
N ASN A 153 5.20 15.60 -9.36
CA ASN A 153 6.50 15.63 -10.06
C ASN A 153 7.67 15.05 -9.24
N LYS A 154 7.47 13.90 -8.60
CA LYS A 154 8.53 13.13 -7.94
C LYS A 154 8.83 11.85 -8.71
N ILE A 155 10.06 11.39 -8.61
CA ILE A 155 10.46 10.06 -9.09
C ILE A 155 10.30 9.08 -7.92
N LEU A 156 9.35 8.15 -8.00
CA LEU A 156 9.11 7.10 -7.01
C LEU A 156 9.82 5.80 -7.40
N SER A 157 10.57 5.20 -6.46
CA SER A 157 11.15 3.85 -6.59
C SER A 157 11.36 3.24 -5.19
N ASN A 158 11.97 2.05 -5.10
CA ASN A 158 12.40 1.52 -3.81
C ASN A 158 13.58 2.32 -3.25
N ALA A 159 13.68 2.37 -1.91
CA ALA A 159 14.80 3.01 -1.24
C ALA A 159 16.12 2.30 -1.57
N HIS A 160 16.14 0.97 -1.68
CA HIS A 160 17.38 0.27 -2.06
C HIS A 160 17.83 0.51 -3.52
N VAL A 161 16.98 1.14 -4.35
CA VAL A 161 17.31 1.49 -5.74
C VAL A 161 17.86 2.91 -5.84
N ILE A 162 17.24 3.88 -5.15
CA ILE A 162 17.56 5.30 -5.30
C ILE A 162 18.02 6.02 -4.02
N ALA A 163 18.08 5.33 -2.89
CA ALA A 163 18.40 5.94 -1.60
C ALA A 163 19.42 5.16 -0.76
N MET A 164 19.93 4.02 -1.23
CA MET A 164 20.94 3.24 -0.52
C MET A 164 22.17 2.97 -1.37
N ASP A 165 23.32 2.90 -0.72
CA ASP A 165 24.59 2.51 -1.32
C ASP A 165 24.55 1.00 -1.65
N PRO A 166 24.90 0.58 -2.87
CA PRO A 166 24.84 -0.82 -3.26
C PRO A 166 25.91 -1.72 -2.61
N ASP A 167 26.96 -1.17 -1.99
CA ASP A 167 28.02 -1.93 -1.33
C ASP A 167 27.68 -2.28 0.12
N ASP A 168 27.25 -1.28 0.90
CA ASP A 168 26.99 -1.45 2.33
C ASP A 168 25.53 -1.16 2.75
N SER A 169 24.65 -0.89 1.78
CA SER A 169 23.23 -0.60 2.02
C SER A 169 22.99 0.55 3.03
N ALA A 170 23.97 1.42 3.24
CA ALA A 170 23.76 2.65 4.00
C ALA A 170 22.89 3.61 3.20
N PHE A 171 22.07 4.40 3.89
CA PHE A 171 21.29 5.45 3.22
C PHE A 171 22.20 6.55 2.68
N LEU A 172 21.97 6.94 1.43
CA LEU A 172 22.66 8.02 0.74
C LEU A 172 22.23 9.37 1.29
N GLU A 173 23.07 10.39 1.06
CA GLU A 173 22.74 11.76 1.42
C GLU A 173 21.58 12.29 0.56
N LEU A 174 20.65 13.04 1.17
CA LEU A 174 19.66 13.76 0.40
C LEU A 174 20.36 14.71 -0.58
N GLY A 175 19.83 14.81 -1.79
CA GLY A 175 20.47 15.52 -2.91
C GLY A 175 21.36 14.64 -3.78
N THR A 176 21.60 13.36 -3.44
CA THR A 176 22.30 12.44 -4.35
C THR A 176 21.59 12.37 -5.70
N ALA A 177 22.37 12.49 -6.78
CA ALA A 177 21.85 12.48 -8.14
C ALA A 177 21.13 11.16 -8.46
N ILE A 178 19.95 11.26 -9.07
CA ILE A 178 19.22 10.15 -9.67
C ILE A 178 19.42 10.21 -11.18
N ILE A 179 19.76 9.08 -11.79
CA ILE A 179 20.10 9.00 -13.21
C ILE A 179 19.16 8.05 -13.96
N GLN A 180 18.86 8.40 -15.21
CA GLN A 180 18.07 7.58 -16.14
C GLN A 180 18.79 7.52 -17.50
N PRO A 181 19.22 6.32 -17.95
CA PRO A 181 19.06 5.02 -17.28
C PRO A 181 19.99 4.88 -16.07
N GLY A 182 19.84 3.80 -15.28
CA GLY A 182 20.72 3.47 -14.15
C GLY A 182 22.13 3.06 -14.58
N THR A 183 23.08 2.98 -13.63
CA THR A 183 24.50 2.70 -13.96
C THR A 183 24.72 1.32 -14.59
N LEU A 184 23.91 0.32 -14.23
CA LEU A 184 23.92 -1.01 -14.87
C LEU A 184 23.63 -0.95 -16.37
N ASP A 185 22.88 0.05 -16.81
CA ASP A 185 22.44 0.24 -18.19
C ASP A 185 23.24 1.32 -18.93
N GLY A 186 24.40 1.68 -18.40
CA GLY A 186 25.29 2.67 -19.02
C GLY A 186 24.96 4.12 -18.68
N GLY A 187 24.07 4.35 -17.69
CA GLY A 187 23.85 5.67 -17.13
C GLY A 187 25.11 6.24 -16.47
N THR A 188 25.30 7.55 -16.61
CA THR A 188 26.41 8.30 -16.00
C THR A 188 25.89 9.57 -15.33
N SER A 189 26.78 10.36 -14.72
CA SER A 189 26.45 11.69 -14.19
C SER A 189 25.83 12.63 -15.25
N ALA A 190 26.11 12.42 -16.54
CA ALA A 190 25.48 13.18 -17.63
C ALA A 190 23.99 12.85 -17.85
N ASN A 191 23.49 11.78 -17.22
CA ASN A 191 22.11 11.28 -17.34
C ASN A 191 21.25 11.63 -16.14
N GLN A 192 21.67 12.59 -15.31
CA GLN A 192 20.88 13.05 -14.17
C GLN A 192 19.49 13.49 -14.60
N VAL A 193 18.50 13.10 -13.80
CA VAL A 193 17.10 13.48 -13.98
C VAL A 193 16.43 14.03 -12.74
N GLY A 194 17.11 13.97 -11.60
CA GLY A 194 16.58 14.43 -10.33
C GLY A 194 17.60 14.22 -9.22
N ALA A 195 17.16 14.51 -8.00
CA ALA A 195 17.97 14.34 -6.80
C ALA A 195 17.14 13.73 -5.67
N LEU A 196 17.73 12.78 -4.94
CA LEU A 196 17.09 12.11 -3.81
C LEU A 196 16.52 13.13 -2.82
N GLU A 197 15.22 13.03 -2.53
CA GLU A 197 14.51 14.01 -1.70
C GLU A 197 14.11 13.43 -0.35
N SER A 198 13.59 12.21 -0.32
CA SER A 198 13.14 11.55 0.90
C SER A 198 13.09 10.04 0.73
N TYR A 199 13.11 9.31 1.83
CA TYR A 199 12.96 7.85 1.87
C TYR A 199 12.34 7.42 3.19
N ILE A 200 11.68 6.25 3.19
CA ILE A 200 11.19 5.62 4.41
C ILE A 200 12.35 4.85 5.04
N PRO A 201 12.81 5.20 6.26
CA PRO A 201 13.94 4.52 6.89
C PRO A 201 13.64 3.05 7.19
N ILE A 202 14.62 2.19 6.92
CA ILE A 202 14.55 0.74 7.18
C ILE A 202 15.48 0.41 8.34
N VAL A 203 14.98 -0.34 9.32
CA VAL A 203 15.77 -0.86 10.43
C VAL A 203 16.36 -2.22 10.05
N PHE A 204 17.70 -2.26 9.95
CA PHE A 204 18.47 -3.45 9.62
C PHE A 204 19.07 -4.15 10.85
N TYR A 205 19.29 -5.45 10.68
CA TYR A 205 19.93 -6.35 11.63
C TYR A 205 20.99 -7.18 10.91
N ASN A 206 21.98 -7.66 11.67
CA ASN A 206 23.08 -8.45 11.11
C ASN A 206 22.74 -9.91 10.78
N ASN A 207 21.54 -10.37 11.13
CA ASN A 207 21.02 -11.70 10.81
C ASN A 207 19.48 -11.71 10.96
N SER A 208 18.84 -12.78 10.46
CA SER A 208 17.40 -13.06 10.59
C SER A 208 16.99 -13.73 11.91
N ASN A 209 17.87 -13.75 12.93
CA ASN A 209 17.60 -14.37 14.22
C ASN A 209 17.48 -13.31 15.33
N ARG A 210 16.65 -12.30 15.09
CA ARG A 210 16.39 -11.21 16.04
C ARG A 210 15.02 -11.38 16.69
N PRO A 211 14.94 -11.55 18.03
CA PRO A 211 13.66 -11.48 18.72
C PRO A 211 13.15 -10.03 18.74
N ASN A 212 11.83 -9.86 18.57
CA ASN A 212 11.15 -8.56 18.58
C ASN A 212 11.80 -7.50 17.66
N PRO A 213 11.96 -7.77 16.35
CA PRO A 213 12.45 -6.76 15.43
C PRO A 213 11.45 -5.61 15.30
N THR A 214 11.97 -4.43 14.95
CA THR A 214 11.15 -3.32 14.48
C THR A 214 10.50 -3.73 13.17
N TYR A 215 9.22 -3.39 13.01
CA TYR A 215 8.48 -3.65 11.78
C TYR A 215 8.74 -2.54 10.78
N ASN A 216 9.28 -2.93 9.63
CA ASN A 216 9.35 -2.08 8.46
C ASN A 216 8.10 -2.33 7.60
N TYR A 217 7.50 -1.26 7.07
CA TYR A 217 6.24 -1.35 6.33
C TYR A 217 6.40 -1.09 4.84
N ALA A 218 7.45 -0.37 4.45
CA ALA A 218 7.72 -0.02 3.07
C ALA A 218 9.22 0.15 2.83
N ASP A 219 9.65 -0.26 1.64
CA ASP A 219 10.93 0.06 1.03
C ASP A 219 10.64 1.02 -0.12
N ALA A 220 10.71 2.32 0.14
CA ALA A 220 10.34 3.34 -0.83
C ALA A 220 11.10 4.64 -0.61
N ALA A 221 11.40 5.31 -1.71
CA ALA A 221 12.03 6.61 -1.74
C ALA A 221 11.49 7.45 -2.89
N ILE A 222 11.67 8.76 -2.76
CA ILE A 222 11.38 9.74 -3.78
C ILE A 222 12.58 10.61 -4.08
N ALA A 223 12.69 11.03 -5.33
CA ALA A 223 13.56 12.11 -5.75
C ALA A 223 12.76 13.26 -6.35
N ALA A 224 13.26 14.48 -6.12
CA ALA A 224 12.79 15.66 -6.82
C ALA A 224 13.16 15.52 -8.30
N LEU A 225 12.18 15.67 -9.19
CA LEU A 225 12.43 15.74 -10.63
C LEU A 225 13.14 17.05 -10.97
N ASP A 226 14.20 16.99 -11.78
CA ASP A 226 14.90 18.20 -12.20
C ASP A 226 13.96 19.09 -13.08
N PRO A 227 13.95 20.43 -12.93
CA PRO A 227 12.98 21.30 -13.60
C PRO A 227 12.98 21.23 -15.14
N GLU A 228 14.09 20.82 -15.75
CA GLU A 228 14.23 20.69 -17.21
C GLU A 228 13.81 19.31 -17.73
N VAL A 229 13.51 18.36 -16.84
CA VAL A 229 13.15 16.99 -17.18
C VAL A 229 11.65 16.84 -17.15
N GLU A 230 11.07 16.53 -18.32
CA GLU A 230 9.66 16.19 -18.44
C GLU A 230 9.41 14.75 -17.95
N GLY A 231 8.35 14.55 -17.17
CA GLY A 231 7.89 13.24 -16.72
C GLY A 231 6.40 13.07 -16.97
N LEU A 232 6.00 11.86 -17.37
CA LEU A 232 4.61 11.49 -17.63
C LEU A 232 3.99 10.93 -16.36
N SER A 233 3.30 11.78 -15.60
CA SER A 233 2.71 11.38 -14.32
C SER A 233 1.79 10.17 -14.44
N GLY A 234 2.04 9.15 -13.61
CA GLY A 234 1.27 7.92 -13.56
C GLY A 234 1.45 6.96 -14.76
N TRP A 235 2.08 7.38 -15.86
CA TRP A 235 2.25 6.54 -17.04
C TRP A 235 3.32 5.47 -16.81
N GLN A 236 3.06 4.28 -17.35
CA GLN A 236 3.87 3.08 -17.27
C GLN A 236 4.19 2.59 -18.68
N PHE A 237 5.46 2.29 -18.93
CA PHE A 237 5.93 1.74 -20.20
C PHE A 237 5.35 0.34 -20.40
N GLY A 238 4.83 0.06 -21.60
CA GLY A 238 4.33 -1.28 -21.94
C GLY A 238 4.68 -1.65 -23.37
N GLU A 239 5.17 -2.88 -23.57
CA GLU A 239 5.57 -3.43 -24.87
C GLU A 239 4.42 -3.39 -25.89
N THR A 240 3.18 -3.55 -25.42
CA THR A 240 1.96 -3.55 -26.24
C THR A 240 1.23 -2.20 -26.23
N GLY A 241 1.80 -1.20 -25.55
CA GLY A 241 1.21 0.11 -25.33
C GLY A 241 1.39 0.57 -23.89
N ASN A 242 1.72 1.85 -23.72
CA ASN A 242 1.79 2.46 -22.40
C ASN A 242 0.41 2.51 -21.76
N TYR A 243 0.36 2.41 -20.43
CA TYR A 243 -0.86 2.50 -19.63
C TYR A 243 -0.66 3.48 -18.48
N GLN A 244 -1.75 3.95 -17.89
CA GLN A 244 -1.70 4.93 -16.80
C GLN A 244 -2.17 4.30 -15.49
N VAL A 245 -1.49 4.68 -14.41
CA VAL A 245 -1.87 4.40 -13.03
C VAL A 245 -2.24 5.72 -12.35
N SER A 246 -3.41 5.75 -11.73
CA SER A 246 -3.95 6.93 -11.06
C SER A 246 -4.84 6.52 -9.89
N GLY A 247 -4.75 7.25 -8.78
CA GLY A 247 -5.41 6.90 -7.53
C GLY A 247 -4.77 5.69 -6.86
N THR A 248 -5.40 5.21 -5.79
CA THR A 248 -4.93 4.04 -5.03
C THR A 248 -6.10 3.14 -4.68
N THR A 249 -5.83 1.85 -4.53
CA THR A 249 -6.82 0.87 -4.09
C THR A 249 -6.15 -0.20 -3.23
N THR A 250 -6.95 -0.85 -2.39
CA THR A 250 -6.54 -2.07 -1.67
C THR A 250 -6.86 -3.31 -2.50
N VAL A 251 -6.15 -4.39 -2.25
CA VAL A 251 -6.39 -5.71 -2.86
C VAL A 251 -6.85 -6.73 -1.83
N ALA A 252 -7.49 -7.79 -2.30
CA ALA A 252 -7.85 -8.99 -1.58
C ALA A 252 -7.19 -10.23 -2.20
N GLU A 253 -7.22 -11.36 -1.51
CA GLU A 253 -6.83 -12.66 -2.07
C GLU A 253 -7.58 -12.91 -3.40
N GLU A 254 -6.89 -13.52 -4.37
CA GLU A 254 -7.39 -13.84 -5.72
C GLU A 254 -7.60 -12.64 -6.65
N ASP A 255 -7.35 -11.39 -6.21
CA ASP A 255 -7.33 -10.24 -7.12
C ASP A 255 -6.17 -10.34 -8.12
N THR A 256 -6.44 -9.97 -9.38
CA THR A 256 -5.41 -9.80 -10.39
C THR A 256 -4.75 -8.42 -10.25
N VAL A 257 -3.42 -8.40 -10.28
CA VAL A 257 -2.61 -7.19 -10.33
C VAL A 257 -1.60 -7.30 -11.46
N ARG A 258 -1.08 -6.16 -11.90
CA ARG A 258 0.00 -6.09 -12.88
C ARG A 258 1.08 -5.12 -12.45
N LYS A 259 2.26 -5.25 -13.05
CA LYS A 259 3.37 -4.32 -12.86
C LYS A 259 4.09 -4.06 -14.17
N SER A 260 4.82 -2.95 -14.26
CA SER A 260 5.78 -2.69 -15.34
C SER A 260 7.18 -2.55 -14.77
N GLY A 261 8.09 -3.45 -15.16
CA GLY A 261 9.45 -3.52 -14.63
C GLY A 261 10.52 -3.41 -15.71
N ARG A 262 11.69 -2.91 -15.31
CA ARG A 262 12.88 -2.79 -16.16
C ARG A 262 13.28 -4.14 -16.77
N THR A 263 13.24 -5.22 -15.99
CA THR A 263 13.81 -6.52 -16.35
C THR A 263 12.77 -7.40 -17.03
N THR A 264 11.59 -7.58 -16.44
CA THR A 264 10.58 -8.52 -16.94
C THR A 264 9.45 -7.85 -17.73
N GLY A 265 9.50 -6.53 -17.91
CA GLY A 265 8.46 -5.77 -18.62
C GLY A 265 7.13 -5.78 -17.90
N VAL A 266 6.03 -5.85 -18.65
CA VAL A 266 4.69 -5.98 -18.05
C VAL A 266 4.42 -7.45 -17.67
N THR A 267 4.15 -7.69 -16.40
CA THR A 267 3.70 -9.01 -15.90
C THR A 267 2.41 -8.86 -15.10
N GLU A 268 1.63 -9.92 -15.06
CA GLU A 268 0.40 -10.03 -14.27
C GLU A 268 0.57 -11.15 -13.24
N GLY A 269 -0.09 -10.99 -12.09
CA GLY A 269 -0.07 -11.98 -11.02
C GLY A 269 -1.37 -11.94 -10.24
N THR A 270 -1.59 -12.98 -9.44
CA THR A 270 -2.76 -13.10 -8.57
C THR A 270 -2.32 -12.96 -7.13
N VAL A 271 -3.00 -12.10 -6.36
CA VAL A 271 -2.70 -11.85 -4.97
C VAL A 271 -2.91 -13.12 -4.15
N TYR A 272 -1.84 -13.63 -3.54
CA TYR A 272 -1.89 -14.81 -2.67
C TYR A 272 -2.24 -14.45 -1.23
N SER A 273 -1.69 -13.36 -0.71
CA SER A 273 -2.01 -12.84 0.62
C SER A 273 -1.73 -11.34 0.69
N THR A 274 -2.39 -10.66 1.62
CA THR A 274 -2.28 -9.21 1.84
C THR A 274 -1.74 -8.85 3.22
N ASN A 275 -1.30 -9.84 3.99
CA ASN A 275 -0.85 -9.67 5.38
C ASN A 275 0.47 -10.41 5.67
N ALA A 276 1.28 -10.65 4.64
CA ALA A 276 2.55 -11.34 4.78
C ALA A 276 3.52 -10.52 5.64
N ALA A 277 4.31 -11.19 6.47
CA ALA A 277 5.47 -10.61 7.12
C ALA A 277 6.64 -11.58 7.06
N GLY A 278 7.86 -11.07 7.04
CA GLY A 278 9.02 -11.94 6.90
C GLY A 278 10.35 -11.21 6.93
N TRP A 279 11.40 -12.01 7.03
CA TRP A 279 12.78 -11.56 6.91
C TRP A 279 13.14 -11.38 5.44
N VAL A 280 13.58 -10.18 5.10
CA VAL A 280 14.15 -9.85 3.80
C VAL A 280 15.65 -9.61 3.96
N GLN A 281 16.44 -10.30 3.15
CA GLN A 281 17.87 -10.10 3.06
C GLN A 281 18.21 -9.06 2.00
N TYR A 282 18.98 -8.03 2.36
CA TYR A 282 19.51 -7.01 1.45
C TYR A 282 20.95 -7.30 1.08
N ASP A 283 21.73 -7.77 2.06
CA ASP A 283 23.10 -8.22 1.87
C ASP A 283 23.42 -9.33 2.90
N THR A 284 24.60 -9.92 2.79
CA THR A 284 25.17 -10.97 3.65
C THR A 284 24.87 -10.75 5.13
N ASN A 285 25.08 -9.53 5.63
CA ASN A 285 24.86 -9.16 7.03
C ASN A 285 23.80 -8.05 7.19
N MET A 286 22.84 -7.96 6.27
CA MET A 286 21.79 -6.93 6.35
C MET A 286 20.43 -7.53 6.09
N TRP A 287 19.66 -7.61 7.16
CA TRP A 287 18.35 -8.23 7.23
C TRP A 287 17.35 -7.25 7.82
N ALA A 288 16.18 -7.16 7.24
CA ALA A 288 15.09 -6.35 7.75
C ALA A 288 13.82 -7.20 7.87
N TYR A 289 13.05 -6.97 8.92
CA TYR A 289 11.76 -7.61 9.08
C TYR A 289 10.67 -6.70 8.51
N PHE A 290 9.97 -7.17 7.50
CA PHE A 290 8.85 -6.45 6.89
C PHE A 290 7.53 -7.02 7.36
N TYR A 291 6.56 -6.15 7.62
CA TYR A 291 5.26 -6.50 8.16
C TYR A 291 4.13 -5.92 7.32
N ASP A 292 3.02 -6.66 7.19
CA ASP A 292 1.83 -6.24 6.45
C ASP A 292 2.08 -5.96 4.95
N GLN A 293 2.70 -6.94 4.29
CA GLN A 293 3.05 -6.91 2.88
C GLN A 293 2.05 -7.73 2.04
N ILE A 294 2.03 -7.47 0.75
CA ILE A 294 1.29 -8.28 -0.23
C ILE A 294 2.25 -9.33 -0.80
N ALA A 295 1.79 -10.59 -0.84
CA ALA A 295 2.51 -11.70 -1.44
C ALA A 295 1.84 -12.12 -2.75
N ILE A 296 2.63 -12.28 -3.80
CA ILE A 296 2.19 -12.68 -5.16
C ILE A 296 3.07 -13.84 -5.61
N PRO A 297 2.53 -14.96 -6.10
CA PRO A 297 3.34 -16.07 -6.60
C PRO A 297 4.11 -15.71 -7.87
N GLN A 298 5.29 -16.31 -8.04
CA GLN A 298 6.07 -16.21 -9.27
C GLN A 298 5.41 -16.97 -10.43
N PRO A 299 5.69 -16.61 -11.70
CA PRO A 299 6.59 -15.54 -12.15
C PRO A 299 5.89 -14.18 -12.22
N PHE A 300 6.23 -13.27 -11.30
CA PHE A 300 5.71 -11.91 -11.25
C PHE A 300 6.81 -10.86 -11.35
N GLU A 301 7.99 -11.10 -10.78
CA GLU A 301 9.15 -10.20 -10.82
C GLU A 301 10.45 -10.96 -10.98
N ALA A 302 11.50 -10.24 -11.36
CA ALA A 302 12.86 -10.69 -11.15
C ALA A 302 13.79 -9.54 -10.77
N SER A 303 15.03 -9.88 -10.40
CA SER A 303 16.08 -8.91 -10.09
C SER A 303 16.16 -7.76 -11.10
N GLY A 304 16.09 -6.52 -10.59
CA GLY A 304 16.01 -5.29 -11.37
C GLY A 304 14.59 -4.74 -11.56
N ASP A 305 13.53 -5.52 -11.30
CA ASP A 305 12.16 -5.02 -11.25
C ASP A 305 11.84 -4.29 -9.93
N SER A 306 12.72 -4.34 -8.93
CA SER A 306 12.54 -3.58 -7.69
C SER A 306 12.24 -2.11 -7.99
N GLY A 307 11.16 -1.61 -7.39
CA GLY A 307 10.65 -0.27 -7.59
C GLY A 307 9.52 -0.20 -8.62
N SER A 308 9.16 -1.31 -9.28
CA SER A 308 8.01 -1.34 -10.19
C SER A 308 6.71 -1.06 -9.43
N VAL A 309 5.90 -0.17 -9.99
CA VAL A 309 4.52 0.04 -9.54
C VAL A 309 3.68 -1.19 -9.86
N VAL A 310 2.93 -1.64 -8.85
CA VAL A 310 1.89 -2.65 -8.95
C VAL A 310 0.54 -1.92 -8.97
N ASP A 311 -0.29 -2.22 -9.96
CA ASP A 311 -1.65 -1.70 -10.07
C ASP A 311 -2.71 -2.80 -10.17
N LYS A 312 -3.91 -2.45 -9.71
CA LYS A 312 -5.16 -3.17 -9.97
C LYS A 312 -6.07 -2.23 -10.74
N ASP A 313 -6.43 -2.61 -11.97
CA ASP A 313 -7.33 -1.85 -12.83
C ASP A 313 -6.91 -0.38 -13.00
N GLY A 314 -5.60 -0.10 -13.08
CA GLY A 314 -5.06 1.26 -13.20
C GLY A 314 -4.98 2.05 -11.89
N SER A 315 -5.23 1.43 -10.73
CA SER A 315 -5.10 2.06 -9.40
C SER A 315 -3.87 1.54 -8.66
N PHE A 316 -3.10 2.44 -8.03
CA PHE A 316 -1.86 2.09 -7.34
C PHE A 316 -2.11 1.19 -6.12
N VAL A 317 -1.49 0.00 -6.11
CA VAL A 317 -1.56 -0.99 -5.03
C VAL A 317 -0.29 -0.99 -4.19
N GLY A 318 0.88 -0.79 -4.81
CA GLY A 318 2.15 -0.88 -4.11
C GLY A 318 3.40 -0.92 -4.98
N LEU A 319 4.56 -1.11 -4.35
CA LEU A 319 5.84 -1.31 -5.03
C LEU A 319 6.38 -2.71 -4.75
N VAL A 320 6.76 -3.45 -5.80
CA VAL A 320 7.52 -4.69 -5.64
C VAL A 320 8.95 -4.35 -5.17
N PHE A 321 9.47 -5.06 -4.17
CA PHE A 321 10.80 -4.76 -3.61
C PHE A 321 11.66 -5.97 -3.26
N ALA A 322 11.04 -7.11 -3.00
CA ALA A 322 11.73 -8.32 -2.60
C ALA A 322 10.97 -9.56 -3.09
N GLY A 323 11.65 -10.70 -3.08
CA GLY A 323 11.04 -11.96 -3.47
C GLY A 323 11.99 -13.13 -3.32
N ASN A 324 11.53 -14.28 -3.80
CA ASN A 324 12.31 -15.48 -4.07
C ASN A 324 11.72 -16.17 -5.31
N ASP A 325 12.21 -17.38 -5.62
CA ASP A 325 11.80 -18.15 -6.80
C ASP A 325 10.32 -18.56 -6.79
N GLU A 326 9.62 -18.46 -5.65
CA GLU A 326 8.22 -18.89 -5.49
C GLU A 326 7.26 -17.72 -5.24
N ILE A 327 7.70 -16.67 -4.53
CA ILE A 327 6.86 -15.57 -4.04
C ILE A 327 7.58 -14.23 -4.19
N SER A 328 6.90 -13.26 -4.78
CA SER A 328 7.22 -11.83 -4.78
C SER A 328 6.51 -11.11 -3.64
N ILE A 329 7.16 -10.08 -3.10
CA ILE A 329 6.67 -9.27 -1.98
C ILE A 329 6.54 -7.80 -2.41
N VAL A 330 5.39 -7.23 -2.10
CA VAL A 330 4.98 -5.87 -2.50
C VAL A 330 4.64 -5.05 -1.26
N CYS A 331 5.26 -3.88 -1.14
CA CYS A 331 4.92 -2.86 -0.15
C CYS A 331 3.59 -2.21 -0.48
N LYS A 332 2.70 -2.00 0.50
CA LYS A 332 1.39 -1.40 0.25
C LYS A 332 1.48 0.10 -0.03
N ALA A 333 0.68 0.56 -0.99
CA ALA A 333 0.56 1.97 -1.35
C ALA A 333 0.26 2.87 -0.14
N SER A 334 -0.57 2.44 0.81
CA SER A 334 -0.92 3.23 2.00
C SER A 334 0.31 3.65 2.81
N TYR A 335 1.24 2.72 3.09
CA TYR A 335 2.45 3.03 3.86
C TYR A 335 3.43 3.92 3.08
N ILE A 336 3.44 3.79 1.75
CA ILE A 336 4.30 4.59 0.86
C ILE A 336 3.78 6.03 0.81
N ILE A 337 2.47 6.20 0.56
CA ILE A 337 1.82 7.52 0.48
C ILE A 337 1.94 8.24 1.83
N ASP A 338 1.60 7.56 2.93
CA ASP A 338 1.68 8.14 4.27
C ASP A 338 3.13 8.48 4.67
N GLY A 339 4.08 7.62 4.29
CA GLY A 339 5.49 7.79 4.65
C GLY A 339 6.24 8.84 3.84
N LEU A 340 5.82 9.11 2.60
CA LEU A 340 6.51 10.02 1.68
C LEU A 340 5.72 11.29 1.34
N GLY A 341 4.41 11.33 1.59
CA GLY A 341 3.56 12.50 1.34
C GLY A 341 3.34 12.82 -0.14
N ILE A 342 3.33 11.79 -1.01
CA ILE A 342 3.23 11.94 -2.48
C ILE A 342 1.79 11.97 -3.00
N SER A 343 1.61 12.56 -4.19
CA SER A 343 0.33 12.49 -4.93
C SER A 343 0.35 11.43 -6.03
N VAL A 344 -0.56 10.46 -5.96
CA VAL A 344 -0.70 9.37 -6.96
C VAL A 344 -1.93 9.51 -7.86
N ALA A 345 -2.59 10.66 -7.81
CA ALA A 345 -3.67 11.07 -8.71
C ALA A 345 -3.50 12.55 -9.08
N PRO A 346 -4.11 13.03 -10.17
CA PRO A 346 -4.14 14.46 -10.46
C PRO A 346 -4.59 15.25 -9.24
N PRO A 347 -4.06 16.46 -9.01
CA PRO A 347 -4.49 17.30 -7.90
C PRO A 347 -6.02 17.41 -7.90
N GLY A 348 -6.63 16.75 -6.93
CA GLY A 348 -8.07 16.72 -6.75
C GLY A 348 -8.48 17.71 -5.68
N TYR A 349 -9.72 18.19 -5.76
CA TYR A 349 -10.31 18.98 -4.70
C TYR A 349 -10.63 18.08 -3.50
N THR A 350 -10.16 18.45 -2.31
CA THR A 350 -10.54 17.79 -1.05
C THR A 350 -11.81 18.43 -0.49
N PHE A 351 -12.83 17.63 -0.21
CA PHE A 351 -14.05 18.08 0.44
C PHE A 351 -14.06 17.70 1.91
N THR A 352 -14.26 18.67 2.80
CA THR A 352 -14.52 18.43 4.22
C THR A 352 -16.03 18.35 4.42
N ALA A 353 -16.51 17.15 4.78
CA ALA A 353 -17.93 16.93 5.05
C ALA A 353 -18.43 17.84 6.19
N PRO A 354 -19.69 18.33 6.12
CA PRO A 354 -20.25 19.09 7.22
C PRO A 354 -20.32 18.26 8.51
N PRO A 355 -20.18 18.88 9.70
CA PRO A 355 -20.46 18.18 10.96
C PRO A 355 -21.89 17.65 10.97
N ALA A 356 -22.08 16.48 11.61
CA ALA A 356 -23.39 15.82 11.70
C ALA A 356 -24.45 16.75 12.31
N ILE A 357 -25.62 16.82 11.68
CA ILE A 357 -26.76 17.58 12.21
C ILE A 357 -27.41 16.75 13.31
N GLY A 358 -27.23 17.15 14.57
CA GLY A 358 -27.90 16.53 15.71
C GLY A 358 -29.39 16.88 15.75
N LEU A 359 -30.25 15.96 15.30
CA LEU A 359 -31.71 16.11 15.33
C LEU A 359 -32.30 15.61 16.67
N GLY A 360 -31.77 16.08 17.80
CA GLY A 360 -32.15 15.60 19.13
C GLY A 360 -33.66 15.58 19.40
N GLY A 361 -34.14 14.49 20.03
CA GLY A 361 -35.45 14.36 20.70
C GLY A 361 -36.64 15.05 20.02
N MET A 362 -37.08 14.58 18.86
CA MET A 362 -38.26 15.13 18.18
C MET A 362 -39.55 14.42 18.60
N ALA A 363 -40.58 15.20 18.89
CA ALA A 363 -41.93 14.70 19.13
C ALA A 363 -42.58 14.22 17.81
N PRO A 364 -43.51 13.24 17.85
CA PRO A 364 -44.27 12.84 16.67
C PRO A 364 -44.94 14.05 15.99
N GLY A 365 -44.77 14.18 14.68
CA GLY A 365 -45.29 15.31 13.88
C GLY A 365 -44.46 16.61 13.92
N ALA A 366 -43.34 16.67 14.63
CA ALA A 366 -42.48 17.85 14.62
C ALA A 366 -41.67 17.96 13.31
N THR A 367 -41.59 19.16 12.74
CA THR A 367 -40.68 19.49 11.63
C THR A 367 -39.47 20.20 12.21
N ALA A 368 -38.27 19.76 11.83
CA ALA A 368 -37.03 20.43 12.17
C ALA A 368 -36.19 20.69 10.93
N THR A 369 -35.51 21.82 10.94
CA THR A 369 -34.62 22.25 9.87
C THR A 369 -33.24 22.47 10.49
N GLY A 370 -32.23 21.81 9.93
CA GLY A 370 -30.83 22.04 10.29
C GLY A 370 -30.04 22.40 9.03
N SER A 371 -29.04 23.27 9.19
CA SER A 371 -28.07 23.58 8.15
C SER A 371 -26.69 23.16 8.63
N SER A 372 -25.89 22.56 7.75
CA SER A 372 -24.48 22.27 8.00
C SER A 372 -23.67 22.68 6.79
N THR A 373 -22.51 23.28 7.03
CA THR A 373 -21.61 23.80 5.98
C THR A 373 -20.38 22.89 5.89
N GLY A 374 -20.06 22.43 4.68
CA GLY A 374 -18.78 21.79 4.36
C GLY A 374 -17.87 22.76 3.59
N SER A 375 -16.58 22.46 3.51
CA SER A 375 -15.61 23.26 2.74
C SER A 375 -14.97 22.44 1.63
N LEU A 376 -14.60 23.10 0.53
CA LEU A 376 -13.83 22.51 -0.57
C LEU A 376 -12.46 23.18 -0.59
N ALA A 377 -11.39 22.41 -0.45
CA ALA A 377 -10.02 22.89 -0.53
C ALA A 377 -9.30 22.19 -1.69
N GLY A 378 -8.78 22.94 -2.65
CA GLY A 378 -7.96 22.42 -3.74
C GLY A 378 -6.82 23.38 -4.03
N ASP A 379 -5.68 22.84 -4.44
CA ASP A 379 -4.60 23.62 -5.02
C ASP A 379 -4.75 23.55 -6.54
N ASN A 380 -4.90 24.70 -7.18
CA ASN A 380 -5.10 24.81 -8.63
C ASN A 380 -3.86 25.43 -9.26
N SER A 381 -2.72 24.74 -9.16
CA SER A 381 -1.47 25.18 -9.78
C SER A 381 -1.55 25.25 -11.31
N ASP A 382 -2.50 24.51 -11.90
CA ASP A 382 -2.56 24.25 -13.34
C ASP A 382 -3.67 25.04 -14.07
N GLY A 383 -4.41 25.90 -13.37
CA GLY A 383 -5.34 26.87 -13.97
C GLY A 383 -6.69 26.29 -14.43
N TYR A 384 -7.12 25.16 -13.88
CA TYR A 384 -8.42 24.56 -14.17
C TYR A 384 -9.59 25.35 -13.56
N THR A 385 -10.76 25.35 -14.21
CA THR A 385 -11.96 26.02 -13.67
C THR A 385 -12.95 24.97 -13.17
N VAL A 386 -13.30 24.97 -11.88
CA VAL A 386 -14.39 24.11 -11.35
C VAL A 386 -15.74 24.73 -11.67
N THR A 387 -16.34 24.38 -12.80
CA THR A 387 -17.72 24.80 -13.07
C THR A 387 -18.72 23.82 -12.47
N GLY A 388 -18.91 23.90 -11.15
CA GLY A 388 -20.05 23.30 -10.46
C GLY A 388 -19.76 22.06 -9.61
N ILE A 389 -20.50 21.94 -8.52
CA ILE A 389 -20.65 20.71 -7.73
C ILE A 389 -21.96 20.06 -8.19
N ASP A 390 -21.91 18.96 -8.95
CA ASP A 390 -23.11 18.21 -9.34
C ASP A 390 -23.44 17.19 -8.25
N ALA A 391 -24.47 17.50 -7.46
CA ALA A 391 -24.94 16.65 -6.39
C ALA A 391 -25.97 15.59 -6.85
N ASN A 392 -26.18 15.41 -8.16
CA ASN A 392 -27.34 14.68 -8.67
C ASN A 392 -27.05 13.27 -9.24
N THR A 393 -25.82 12.72 -9.13
CA THR A 393 -25.55 11.38 -9.68
C THR A 393 -26.09 10.23 -8.84
N SER A 394 -26.61 10.48 -7.63
CA SER A 394 -27.47 9.49 -6.97
C SER A 394 -28.60 10.15 -6.20
N ASN A 395 -29.78 10.20 -6.81
CA ASN A 395 -31.04 10.44 -6.10
C ASN A 395 -31.43 9.20 -5.27
N THR A 396 -30.46 8.56 -4.61
CA THR A 396 -30.61 7.30 -3.87
C THR A 396 -29.79 7.35 -2.58
N GLY A 397 -30.20 8.21 -1.66
CA GLY A 397 -29.94 7.96 -0.24
C GLY A 397 -31.00 6.99 0.29
N TYR A 398 -30.65 5.72 0.55
CA TYR A 398 -31.54 4.82 1.29
C TYR A 398 -31.27 4.94 2.79
N MET A 399 -32.35 5.04 3.58
CA MET A 399 -32.29 4.80 5.02
C MET A 399 -32.72 3.37 5.27
N ALA A 400 -31.92 2.59 6.00
CA ALA A 400 -32.35 1.32 6.57
C ALA A 400 -32.44 1.44 8.09
N SER A 401 -33.60 1.06 8.62
CA SER A 401 -33.80 0.74 10.04
C SER A 401 -34.60 -0.57 10.09
N GLY A 402 -33.90 -1.69 10.14
CA GLY A 402 -34.54 -3.00 9.99
C GLY A 402 -35.21 -3.16 8.62
N SER A 403 -36.45 -3.66 8.58
CA SER A 403 -37.16 -4.09 7.36
C SER A 403 -37.97 -3.00 6.63
N TYR A 404 -37.82 -1.72 6.94
CA TYR A 404 -38.70 -0.66 6.43
C TYR A 404 -37.97 0.35 5.55
N VAL A 405 -38.59 0.68 4.40
CA VAL A 405 -38.12 1.69 3.44
C VAL A 405 -38.84 3.01 3.70
N LEU A 406 -38.08 4.08 3.93
CA LEU A 406 -38.58 5.45 4.16
C LEU A 406 -38.62 6.24 2.84
N ALA A 407 -39.64 7.07 2.65
CA ALA A 407 -39.71 8.01 1.53
C ALA A 407 -38.88 9.27 1.85
N ASN A 408 -37.86 9.55 1.02
CA ASN A 408 -36.93 10.67 1.20
C ASN A 408 -37.07 11.69 0.07
N LYS A 409 -36.98 12.98 0.39
CA LYS A 409 -36.73 14.04 -0.59
C LYS A 409 -35.61 14.95 -0.07
N LEU A 410 -34.44 14.86 -0.69
CA LEU A 410 -33.30 15.75 -0.46
C LEU A 410 -33.48 16.98 -1.36
N SER A 411 -33.29 18.19 -0.83
CA SER A 411 -33.26 19.42 -1.64
C SER A 411 -31.98 20.19 -1.35
N MET A 412 -31.25 20.50 -2.42
CA MET A 412 -29.97 21.22 -2.40
C MET A 412 -30.13 22.50 -3.22
N GLY A 413 -29.58 23.62 -2.76
CA GLY A 413 -29.67 24.91 -3.47
C GLY A 413 -28.79 26.01 -2.84
N PRO A 414 -28.61 27.15 -3.54
CA PRO A 414 -27.85 28.28 -3.02
C PRO A 414 -28.57 28.98 -1.86
N ALA A 415 -27.83 29.75 -1.06
CA ALA A 415 -28.40 30.68 -0.08
C ALA A 415 -29.40 31.62 -0.76
N ALA A 416 -30.64 31.72 -0.27
CA ALA A 416 -31.52 32.83 -0.63
C ALA A 416 -30.84 34.14 -0.16
N ASP A 417 -30.74 35.21 -0.96
CA ASP A 417 -31.83 35.91 -1.64
C ASP A 417 -31.40 36.42 -3.04
N ASN A 418 -32.25 36.22 -4.07
CA ASN A 418 -32.16 36.75 -5.45
C ASN A 418 -31.46 35.94 -6.56
N LEU A 419 -31.75 34.64 -6.72
CA LEU A 419 -31.51 33.94 -7.99
C LEU A 419 -32.75 33.16 -8.45
N ASP A 420 -33.00 33.20 -9.77
CA ASP A 420 -34.16 32.64 -10.48
C ASP A 420 -34.26 31.10 -10.26
N PRO A 421 -35.44 30.54 -9.94
CA PRO A 421 -35.64 29.09 -9.73
C PRO A 421 -35.24 28.18 -10.90
N ALA A 422 -34.96 28.73 -12.09
CA ALA A 422 -34.39 27.97 -13.20
C ALA A 422 -32.91 27.56 -12.98
N ASP A 423 -32.22 28.12 -11.98
CA ASP A 423 -30.79 27.89 -11.69
C ASP A 423 -30.54 27.15 -10.35
N ALA A 424 -31.58 26.56 -9.75
CA ALA A 424 -31.51 25.96 -8.40
C ALA A 424 -30.71 24.64 -8.29
N SER A 425 -30.07 24.16 -9.36
CA SER A 425 -29.34 22.88 -9.39
C SER A 425 -27.82 23.00 -9.42
N GLN A 426 -27.25 24.21 -9.49
CA GLN A 426 -25.81 24.38 -9.67
C GLN A 426 -25.29 25.46 -8.73
N THR A 427 -24.42 25.08 -7.78
CA THR A 427 -23.58 26.06 -7.08
C THR A 427 -22.31 26.19 -7.90
N PHE A 428 -22.14 27.31 -8.61
CA PHE A 428 -20.93 27.59 -9.38
C PHE A 428 -19.91 28.28 -8.47
N LEU A 429 -18.68 27.75 -8.43
CA LEU A 429 -17.54 28.43 -7.83
C LEU A 429 -16.49 28.64 -8.91
N ASP A 430 -16.40 29.86 -9.44
CA ASP A 430 -15.31 30.23 -10.34
C ASP A 430 -14.00 30.34 -9.54
N VAL A 431 -13.14 29.30 -9.66
CA VAL A 431 -11.80 29.25 -9.06
C VAL A 431 -10.71 29.53 -10.09
N SER A 432 -10.88 30.58 -10.90
CA SER A 432 -9.86 31.09 -11.84
C SER A 432 -8.55 31.57 -11.18
N THR A 433 -8.43 31.47 -9.85
CA THR A 433 -7.20 31.76 -9.10
C THR A 433 -6.90 30.62 -8.12
N ALA A 434 -5.64 30.40 -7.78
CA ALA A 434 -5.27 29.42 -6.75
C ALA A 434 -5.64 29.96 -5.37
N GLY A 435 -6.36 29.17 -4.56
CA GLY A 435 -6.79 29.58 -3.22
C GLY A 435 -7.69 28.58 -2.50
N THR A 436 -7.92 28.84 -1.21
CA THR A 436 -8.95 28.14 -0.42
C THR A 436 -10.28 28.88 -0.58
N TYR A 437 -11.34 28.15 -0.90
CA TYR A 437 -12.66 28.74 -1.15
C TYR A 437 -13.74 28.05 -0.31
N ASP A 438 -14.47 28.84 0.48
CA ASP A 438 -15.64 28.36 1.19
C ASP A 438 -16.85 28.38 0.24
N VAL A 439 -17.41 27.20 -0.06
CA VAL A 439 -18.66 27.08 -0.81
C VAL A 439 -19.82 26.89 0.16
N PRO A 440 -20.64 27.91 0.43
CA PRO A 440 -21.84 27.73 1.23
C PRO A 440 -22.88 26.93 0.42
N PHE A 441 -23.26 25.75 0.90
CA PHE A 441 -24.39 25.00 0.36
C PHE A 441 -25.43 24.74 1.44
N TYR A 442 -26.70 24.68 1.03
CA TYR A 442 -27.82 24.39 1.91
C TYR A 442 -28.31 22.97 1.66
N VAL A 443 -28.43 22.20 2.73
CA VAL A 443 -29.19 20.95 2.75
C VAL A 443 -30.44 21.21 3.56
N SER A 444 -31.61 21.20 2.92
CA SER A 444 -32.90 21.24 3.64
C SER A 444 -33.53 19.85 3.64
N GLN A 445 -34.02 19.43 4.81
CA GLN A 445 -34.72 18.16 5.00
C GLN A 445 -36.06 18.44 5.68
N SER A 446 -37.13 17.83 5.18
CA SER A 446 -38.42 17.79 5.88
C SER A 446 -38.68 16.36 6.29
N VAL A 447 -38.84 16.13 7.59
CA VAL A 447 -39.11 14.80 8.13
C VAL A 447 -40.47 14.82 8.80
N ALA A 448 -41.35 13.91 8.41
CA ALA A 448 -42.66 13.71 9.03
C ALA A 448 -42.73 12.27 9.56
N TYR A 449 -43.00 12.14 10.86
CA TYR A 449 -43.14 10.87 11.56
C TYR A 449 -44.50 10.78 12.25
N THR A 450 -45.05 9.57 12.39
CA THR A 450 -46.27 9.33 13.16
C THR A 450 -46.03 8.76 14.56
N ASP A 451 -44.82 8.29 14.90
CA ASP A 451 -44.47 7.71 16.22
C ASP A 451 -43.03 8.02 16.67
N ALA A 452 -42.75 7.84 17.97
CA ALA A 452 -41.48 8.18 18.62
C ALA A 452 -40.30 7.26 18.23
N ILE A 453 -39.12 7.82 18.01
CA ILE A 453 -37.91 7.10 17.59
C ILE A 453 -36.78 7.28 18.61
N ALA A 454 -36.14 6.17 19.00
CA ALA A 454 -34.94 6.15 19.81
C ALA A 454 -33.69 6.31 18.92
N THR A 455 -33.09 7.50 19.00
CA THR A 455 -31.67 7.84 18.74
C THR A 455 -30.99 7.37 17.45
N GLY A 456 -30.48 8.36 16.70
CA GLY A 456 -29.30 8.24 15.83
C GLY A 456 -29.61 7.95 14.36
N TYR A 457 -29.42 8.96 13.51
CA TYR A 457 -29.43 8.80 12.05
C TYR A 457 -28.13 9.34 11.46
N THR A 458 -27.60 8.64 10.47
CA THR A 458 -26.45 9.08 9.66
C THR A 458 -26.93 9.31 8.24
N ILE A 459 -26.62 10.49 7.68
CA ILE A 459 -26.87 10.81 6.27
C ILE A 459 -25.50 10.86 5.59
N THR A 460 -25.32 10.05 4.55
CA THR A 460 -24.14 10.10 3.68
C THR A 460 -24.53 10.86 2.41
N ILE A 461 -23.80 11.92 2.09
CA ILE A 461 -23.96 12.69 0.84
C ILE A 461 -22.69 12.50 0.03
N THR A 462 -22.83 11.99 -1.19
CA THR A 462 -21.72 11.79 -2.14
C THR A 462 -21.78 12.91 -3.19
N PHE A 463 -20.65 13.59 -3.41
CA PHE A 463 -20.52 14.62 -4.43
C PHE A 463 -19.63 14.12 -5.57
N THR A 464 -19.96 14.46 -6.81
CA THR A 464 -19.08 14.26 -7.97
C THR A 464 -18.55 15.64 -8.37
N VAL A 465 -17.23 15.81 -8.37
CA VAL A 465 -16.59 17.00 -8.96
C VAL A 465 -16.21 16.63 -10.38
N THR A 466 -16.80 17.33 -11.35
CA THR A 466 -16.55 17.11 -12.77
C THR A 466 -15.69 18.25 -13.29
N GLU A 467 -14.52 17.92 -13.82
CA GLU A 467 -13.72 18.83 -14.65
C GLU A 467 -14.47 19.11 -15.96
N LYS A 468 -14.33 20.31 -16.53
CA LYS A 468 -14.96 20.65 -17.82
C LYS A 468 -13.95 20.66 -18.95
#